data_AF-A0A2T8SVQ1-F1
#
_entry.id   AF-A0A2T8SVQ1-F1
#
_cell.length_a   1.000
_cell.length_b   1.000
_cell.length_c   1.000
_cell.angle_alpha   90.00
_cell.angle_beta   90.00
_cell.angle_gamma   90.00
#
_symmetry.space_group_name_H-M   'P 1'
#
loop_
_entity.id
_entity.type
_entity.pdbx_description
1 polymer ?
#
loop_
_entity_poly.entity_id
_entity_poly.type
_entity_poly.pdbx_seq_one_letter_code
_entity_poly.pdbx_strand_id
1 'polypeptide(L)'
;LCDFKNKTNSHIILVTHSRKGDSEEKPTGKMDVKGSGAITDLTDNLFIIWRNKARERALQRVYAGEQINDKDQQLLAAPASVLMLEKQRNGEGWEGGVPLFLDEQSHQFLQTEDASPYNYIANMPKSEYDEAWRQENVTEY
;
A
#
# COMPACT_ATOMS: atom_id res chain seq x y z
N LEU A 1 4.44 7.00 -24.44
CA LEU A 1 3.82 5.95 -23.59
C LEU A 1 2.37 5.67 -24.00
N CYS A 2 1.47 6.67 -23.96
CA CYS A 2 0.08 6.47 -24.35
C CYS A 2 -0.08 6.02 -25.81
N ASP A 3 0.64 6.64 -26.76
CA ASP A 3 0.58 6.18 -28.16
C ASP A 3 1.11 4.75 -28.35
N PHE A 4 2.11 4.35 -27.56
CA PHE A 4 2.64 2.99 -27.61
C PHE A 4 1.58 2.01 -27.13
N LYS A 5 1.02 2.22 -25.94
CA LYS A 5 -0.01 1.33 -25.35
C LYS A 5 -1.21 1.13 -26.29
N ASN A 6 -1.63 2.20 -26.98
CA ASN A 6 -2.74 2.17 -27.93
C ASN A 6 -2.41 1.40 -29.22
N LYS A 7 -1.16 1.41 -29.66
CA LYS A 7 -0.72 0.75 -30.91
C LYS A 7 -0.33 -0.71 -30.70
N THR A 8 0.11 -1.09 -29.51
CA THR A 8 0.71 -2.40 -29.24
C THR A 8 -0.13 -3.28 -28.32
N ASN A 9 -1.32 -2.84 -27.91
CA ASN A 9 -2.18 -3.55 -26.95
C ASN A 9 -1.42 -3.93 -25.66
N SER A 10 -0.59 -3.02 -25.15
CA SER A 10 0.23 -3.23 -23.96
C SER A 10 -0.34 -2.49 -22.76
N HIS A 11 -0.17 -3.05 -21.56
CA HIS A 11 -0.43 -2.35 -20.30
C HIS A 11 0.86 -1.71 -19.79
N ILE A 12 0.82 -0.40 -19.47
CA ILE A 12 1.98 0.33 -18.97
C ILE A 12 1.67 0.83 -17.56
N ILE A 13 2.49 0.43 -16.60
CA ILE A 13 2.50 0.99 -15.24
C ILE A 13 3.65 1.99 -15.16
N LEU A 14 3.34 3.23 -14.80
CA LEU A 14 4.32 4.29 -14.57
C LEU A 14 4.27 4.69 -13.10
N VAL A 15 5.41 4.63 -12.42
CA VAL A 15 5.57 5.12 -11.06
C VAL A 15 6.16 6.53 -11.10
N THR A 16 5.54 7.45 -10.36
CA THR A 16 6.04 8.81 -10.18
C THR A 16 5.89 9.22 -8.72
N HIS A 17 6.78 10.10 -8.28
CA HIS A 17 6.71 10.67 -6.95
C HIS A 17 5.62 11.75 -6.88
N SER A 18 5.10 12.00 -5.68
CA SER A 18 4.35 13.22 -5.40
C SER A 18 5.28 14.44 -5.34
N ARG A 19 4.70 15.62 -5.51
CA ARG A 19 5.31 16.90 -5.20
C ARG A 19 5.50 17.00 -3.70
N LYS A 20 6.48 17.80 -3.28
CA LYS A 20 6.66 18.11 -1.87
C LYS A 20 5.49 18.99 -1.42
N GLY A 21 4.65 18.48 -0.53
CA GLY A 21 3.59 19.23 0.15
C GLY A 21 4.06 19.76 1.51
N ASP A 22 3.13 20.39 2.23
CA ASP A 22 3.38 20.94 3.57
C ASP A 22 3.49 19.86 4.65
N SER A 23 2.83 18.71 4.44
CA SER A 23 2.88 17.57 5.35
C SER A 23 2.57 16.25 4.61
N GLU A 24 2.92 15.13 5.23
CA GLU A 24 2.60 13.77 4.75
C GLU A 24 1.49 13.11 5.59
N GLU A 25 0.85 13.89 6.47
CA GLU A 25 -0.19 13.43 7.40
C GLU A 25 -1.51 13.07 6.70
N LYS A 26 -1.66 13.49 5.44
CA LYS A 26 -2.84 13.22 4.63
C LYS A 26 -2.41 12.56 3.32
N PRO A 27 -3.28 11.72 2.73
CA PRO A 27 -3.04 11.21 1.40
C PRO A 27 -2.92 12.33 0.37
N THR A 28 -2.05 12.16 -0.62
CA THR A 28 -1.95 13.05 -1.78
C THR A 28 -3.09 12.79 -2.75
N GLY A 29 -3.41 13.76 -3.60
CA GLY A 29 -4.42 13.64 -4.65
C GLY A 29 -3.85 13.80 -6.06
N LYS A 30 -4.75 13.80 -7.05
CA LYS A 30 -4.41 13.98 -8.48
C LYS A 30 -3.46 15.16 -8.77
N MET A 31 -3.63 16.28 -8.06
CA MET A 31 -2.87 17.51 -8.30
C MET A 31 -1.44 17.46 -7.76
N ASP A 32 -1.13 16.48 -6.90
CA ASP A 32 0.17 16.36 -6.26
C ASP A 32 1.15 15.53 -7.09
N VAL A 33 0.75 14.99 -8.24
CA VAL A 33 1.65 14.22 -9.10
C VAL A 33 2.81 15.08 -9.61
N LYS A 34 4.05 14.63 -9.36
CA LYS A 34 5.25 15.30 -9.87
C LYS A 34 5.46 14.99 -11.34
N GLY A 35 5.86 16.00 -12.10
CA GLY A 35 6.12 15.90 -13.53
C GLY A 35 5.18 16.79 -14.34
N SER A 36 5.09 16.49 -15.65
CA SER A 36 4.18 17.19 -16.56
C SER A 36 2.72 16.84 -16.23
N GLY A 37 1.83 17.83 -16.31
CA GLY A 37 0.37 17.61 -16.17
C GLY A 37 -0.18 16.59 -17.16
N ALA A 38 0.52 16.41 -18.30
CA ALA A 38 0.20 15.37 -19.27
C ALA A 38 0.15 13.95 -18.68
N ILE A 39 0.86 13.67 -17.58
CA ILE A 39 0.82 12.36 -16.91
C ILE A 39 -0.59 12.08 -16.39
N THR A 40 -1.14 13.00 -15.58
CA THR A 40 -2.47 12.84 -14.99
C THR A 40 -3.57 13.08 -16.01
N ASP A 41 -3.34 13.89 -17.05
CA ASP A 41 -4.32 14.14 -18.11
C ASP A 41 -4.47 12.95 -19.05
N LEU A 42 -3.38 12.27 -19.41
CA LEU A 42 -3.38 11.21 -20.42
C LEU A 42 -3.53 9.80 -19.84
N THR A 43 -3.11 9.54 -18.59
CA THR A 43 -3.26 8.21 -17.99
C THR A 43 -4.73 7.76 -17.97
N ASP A 44 -4.97 6.46 -18.10
CA ASP A 44 -6.32 5.89 -17.97
C ASP A 44 -6.70 5.78 -16.50
N ASN A 45 -5.75 5.29 -15.69
CA ASN A 45 -5.91 5.13 -14.25
C ASN A 45 -4.86 5.96 -13.51
N LEU A 46 -5.26 6.57 -12.40
CA LEU A 46 -4.33 7.14 -11.44
C LEU A 46 -4.52 6.46 -10.09
N PHE A 47 -3.52 5.71 -9.67
CA PHE A 47 -3.46 5.14 -8.34
C PHE A 47 -2.50 5.93 -7.46
N ILE A 48 -2.88 6.11 -6.20
CA ILE A 48 -2.04 6.70 -5.17
C ILE A 48 -1.95 5.70 -4.02
N ILE A 49 -0.72 5.35 -3.65
CA ILE A 49 -0.44 4.57 -2.44
C ILE A 49 0.07 5.53 -1.35
N TRP A 50 -0.64 5.57 -0.23
CA TRP A 50 -0.25 6.40 0.92
C TRP A 50 -0.06 5.54 2.16
N ARG A 51 1.00 5.83 2.91
CA ARG A 51 1.32 5.21 4.20
C ARG A 51 0.91 6.13 5.34
N ASN A 52 0.20 5.59 6.31
CA ASN A 52 -0.25 6.33 7.47
C ASN A 52 0.86 6.45 8.53
N LYS A 53 1.79 7.39 8.32
CA LYS A 53 2.90 7.64 9.27
C LYS A 53 2.43 8.05 10.66
N ALA A 54 1.23 8.61 10.79
CA ALA A 54 0.66 8.94 12.09
C ALA A 54 0.32 7.67 12.89
N ARG A 55 -0.28 6.67 12.24
CA ARG A 55 -0.48 5.34 12.84
C ARG A 55 0.84 4.66 13.20
N GLU A 56 1.84 4.73 12.33
CA GLU A 56 3.17 4.16 12.61
C GLU A 56 3.79 4.76 13.88
N ARG A 57 3.72 6.09 14.05
CA ARG A 57 4.21 6.75 15.27
C ARG A 57 3.37 6.39 16.50
N ALA A 58 2.06 6.23 16.37
CA ALA A 58 1.20 5.77 17.46
C ALA A 58 1.60 4.35 17.90
N LEU A 59 1.86 3.44 16.95
CA LEU A 59 2.37 2.08 17.24
C LEU A 59 3.72 2.11 17.96
N GLN A 60 4.65 2.98 17.54
CA GLN A 60 5.94 3.13 18.21
C GLN A 60 5.80 3.54 19.67
N ARG A 61 4.86 4.44 19.99
CA ARG A 61 4.56 4.83 21.37
C ARG A 61 4.01 3.66 22.20
N VAL A 62 3.13 2.84 21.61
CA VAL A 62 2.63 1.62 22.25
C VAL A 62 3.78 0.69 22.61
N TYR A 63 4.70 0.44 21.67
CA TYR A 63 5.86 -0.41 21.90
C TYR A 63 6.85 0.16 22.93
N ALA A 64 6.93 1.49 23.05
CA ALA A 64 7.72 2.16 24.08
C ALA A 64 7.05 2.13 25.48
N GLY A 65 5.81 1.61 25.60
CA GLY A 65 5.06 1.59 26.85
C GLY A 65 4.51 2.95 27.27
N GLU A 66 4.39 3.90 26.34
CA GLU A 66 3.80 5.21 26.61
C GLU A 66 2.28 5.11 26.81
N GLN A 67 1.71 6.05 27.58
CA GLN A 67 0.26 6.13 27.78
C GLN A 67 -0.42 6.60 26.50
N ILE A 68 -1.35 5.79 25.99
CA ILE A 68 -2.09 6.04 24.75
C ILE A 68 -3.33 6.88 25.07
N ASN A 69 -3.48 8.02 24.40
CA ASN A 69 -4.69 8.84 24.48
C ASN A 69 -5.72 8.46 23.41
N ASP A 70 -6.91 9.05 23.46
CA ASP A 70 -8.01 8.77 22.52
C ASP A 70 -7.62 9.02 21.06
N LYS A 71 -6.75 9.99 20.78
CA LYS A 71 -6.28 10.28 19.42
C LYS A 71 -5.35 9.18 18.91
N ASP A 72 -4.45 8.68 19.75
CA ASP A 72 -3.59 7.56 19.39
C ASP A 72 -4.43 6.29 19.15
N GLN A 73 -5.48 6.05 19.96
CA GLN A 73 -6.42 4.94 19.71
C GLN A 73 -7.12 5.05 18.35
N GLN A 74 -7.59 6.24 17.97
CA GLN A 74 -8.17 6.48 16.65
C GLN A 74 -7.17 6.24 15.51
N LEU A 75 -5.91 6.64 15.69
CA LEU A 75 -4.85 6.39 14.72
C LEU A 75 -4.53 4.90 14.55
N LEU A 76 -4.53 4.15 15.65
CA LEU A 76 -4.29 2.71 15.65
C LEU A 76 -5.42 1.94 14.95
N ALA A 77 -6.66 2.40 15.09
CA ALA A 77 -7.83 1.85 14.41
C ALA A 77 -7.90 2.22 12.91
N ALA A 78 -7.15 3.24 12.47
CA ALA A 78 -7.11 3.63 11.07
C ALA A 78 -6.29 2.63 10.22
N PRO A 79 -6.48 2.60 8.89
CA PRO A 79 -5.65 1.79 8.01
C PRO A 79 -4.16 2.15 8.10
N ALA A 80 -3.28 1.14 7.96
CA ALA A 80 -1.84 1.33 7.90
C ALA A 80 -1.40 1.98 6.58
N SER A 81 -2.06 1.63 5.48
CA SER A 81 -1.88 2.22 4.16
C SER A 81 -3.21 2.25 3.43
N VAL A 82 -3.29 3.09 2.40
CA VAL A 82 -4.48 3.18 1.54
C VAL A 82 -4.03 3.25 0.09
N LEU A 83 -4.54 2.34 -0.75
CA LEU A 83 -4.44 2.41 -2.20
C LEU A 83 -5.71 3.08 -2.74
N MET A 84 -5.56 4.27 -3.31
CA MET A 84 -6.68 5.06 -3.82
C MET A 84 -6.67 5.09 -5.33
N LEU A 85 -7.85 4.89 -5.92
CA LEU A 85 -8.11 5.15 -7.33
C LEU A 85 -8.68 6.57 -7.47
N GLU A 86 -7.87 7.50 -7.97
CA GLU A 86 -8.14 8.94 -8.06
C GLU A 86 -8.52 9.40 -9.47
N LYS A 87 -8.43 8.49 -10.44
CA LYS A 87 -8.90 8.71 -11.81
C LYS A 87 -9.17 7.38 -12.46
N GLN A 88 -10.34 7.23 -13.05
CA GLN A 88 -10.70 6.15 -13.98
C GLN A 88 -11.25 6.73 -15.29
N ARG A 89 -10.57 6.50 -16.42
CA ARG A 89 -11.02 7.02 -17.73
C ARG A 89 -12.17 6.22 -18.33
N ASN A 90 -12.12 4.89 -18.21
CA ASN A 90 -12.94 3.98 -19.01
C ASN A 90 -14.06 3.28 -18.21
N GLY A 91 -14.74 3.97 -17.30
CA GLY A 91 -15.88 3.37 -16.59
C GLY A 91 -16.87 4.37 -16.02
N GLU A 92 -18.08 3.88 -15.71
CA GLU A 92 -19.01 4.49 -14.74
C GLU A 92 -18.61 4.17 -13.28
N GLY A 93 -17.48 3.49 -13.10
CA GLY A 93 -17.15 2.68 -11.93
C GLY A 93 -16.23 3.35 -10.92
N TRP A 94 -16.65 3.23 -9.66
CA TRP A 94 -15.98 3.49 -8.39
C TRP A 94 -14.57 4.12 -8.44
N GLU A 95 -14.48 5.30 -7.86
CA GLU A 95 -13.24 5.88 -7.35
C GLU A 95 -13.27 5.80 -5.81
N GLY A 96 -12.14 5.52 -5.18
CA GLY A 96 -12.08 5.35 -3.74
C GLY A 96 -10.81 4.67 -3.23
N GLY A 97 -10.74 4.51 -1.91
CA GLY A 97 -9.59 3.95 -1.20
C GLY A 97 -9.84 2.52 -0.72
N VAL A 98 -8.85 1.66 -0.95
CA VAL A 98 -8.77 0.32 -0.36
C VAL A 98 -7.74 0.35 0.77
N PRO A 99 -8.13 0.02 2.02
CA PRO A 99 -7.19 -0.09 3.12
C PRO A 99 -6.26 -1.30 2.90
N LEU A 100 -4.98 -1.12 3.21
CA LEU A 100 -3.94 -2.13 3.08
C LEU A 100 -3.02 -2.10 4.30
N PHE A 101 -2.38 -3.23 4.55
CA PHE A 101 -1.38 -3.42 5.60
C PHE A 101 -0.06 -3.83 4.97
N LEU A 102 1.01 -3.10 5.25
CA LEU A 102 2.33 -3.44 4.72
C LEU A 102 2.99 -4.43 5.68
N ASP A 103 3.22 -5.65 5.21
CA ASP A 103 4.10 -6.59 5.91
C ASP A 103 5.53 -6.05 5.88
N GLU A 104 6.13 -5.85 7.04
CA GLU A 104 7.46 -5.25 7.16
C GLU A 104 8.58 -6.14 6.63
N GLN A 105 8.45 -7.46 6.73
CA GLN A 105 9.49 -8.40 6.31
C GLN A 105 9.46 -8.65 4.81
N SER A 106 8.27 -8.83 4.25
CA SER A 106 8.11 -9.16 2.84
C SER A 106 7.88 -7.93 1.94
N HIS A 107 7.61 -6.76 2.53
CA HIS A 107 7.17 -5.55 1.83
C HIS A 107 5.94 -5.78 0.93
N GLN A 108 5.07 -6.72 1.30
CA GLN A 108 3.83 -6.99 0.57
C GLN A 108 2.69 -6.20 1.21
N PHE A 109 1.83 -5.63 0.36
CA PHE A 109 0.56 -5.08 0.83
C PHE A 109 -0.47 -6.19 0.96
N LEU A 110 -1.05 -6.29 2.14
CA LEU A 110 -2.02 -7.28 2.55
C LEU A 110 -3.39 -6.62 2.80
N GLN A 111 -4.46 -7.39 2.65
CA GLN A 111 -5.82 -6.88 2.84
C GLN A 111 -6.19 -6.74 4.33
N THR A 112 -5.58 -7.54 5.20
CA THR A 112 -5.79 -7.53 6.66
C THR A 112 -4.43 -7.61 7.38
N GLU A 113 -4.39 -7.23 8.65
CA GLU A 113 -3.16 -7.25 9.46
C GLU A 113 -2.63 -8.67 9.73
N ASP A 114 -3.52 -9.65 9.76
CA ASP A 114 -3.26 -11.05 10.09
C ASP A 114 -3.07 -11.94 8.86
N ALA A 115 -3.20 -11.38 7.65
CA ALA A 115 -2.97 -12.11 6.43
C ALA A 115 -1.49 -12.56 6.32
N SER A 116 -1.27 -13.75 5.76
CA SER A 116 0.08 -14.22 5.47
C SER A 116 0.55 -13.68 4.11
N PRO A 117 1.77 -13.12 4.01
CA PRO A 117 2.32 -12.73 2.72
C PRO A 117 2.57 -13.96 1.84
N TYR A 118 2.56 -13.78 0.52
CA TYR A 118 2.74 -14.90 -0.40
C TYR A 118 4.23 -15.17 -0.65
N ASN A 119 4.67 -16.42 -0.52
CA ASN A 119 6.02 -16.81 -0.90
C ASN A 119 6.06 -17.18 -2.39
N TYR A 120 6.62 -16.30 -3.22
CA TYR A 120 6.68 -16.51 -4.68
C TYR A 120 7.63 -17.64 -5.13
N ILE A 121 8.60 -18.03 -4.29
CA ILE A 121 9.52 -19.13 -4.60
C ILE A 121 8.86 -20.47 -4.29
N ALA A 122 8.23 -20.58 -3.13
CA ALA A 122 7.51 -21.78 -2.70
C ALA A 122 6.11 -21.90 -3.34
N ASN A 123 5.59 -20.81 -3.93
CA ASN A 123 4.27 -20.72 -4.53
C ASN A 123 3.14 -21.10 -3.56
N MET A 124 3.20 -20.58 -2.33
CA MET A 124 2.23 -20.79 -1.25
C MET A 124 2.28 -19.65 -0.23
N PRO A 125 1.28 -19.48 0.65
CA PRO A 125 1.37 -18.56 1.77
C PRO A 125 2.60 -18.81 2.63
N LYS A 126 3.25 -17.74 3.11
CA LYS A 126 4.47 -17.83 3.92
C LYS A 126 4.26 -18.64 5.20
N SER A 127 3.09 -18.54 5.82
CA SER A 127 2.73 -19.28 7.03
C SER A 127 2.79 -20.80 6.82
N GLU A 128 2.28 -21.28 5.68
CA GLU A 128 2.31 -22.71 5.33
C GLU A 128 3.74 -23.19 5.08
N TYR A 129 4.53 -22.37 4.38
CA TYR A 129 5.94 -22.67 4.14
C TYR A 129 6.75 -22.73 5.44
N ASP A 130 6.58 -21.74 6.32
CA ASP A 130 7.30 -21.66 7.59
C ASP A 130 6.94 -22.83 8.52
N GLU A 131 5.68 -23.29 8.51
CA GLU A 131 5.24 -24.47 9.26
C GLU A 131 5.87 -25.76 8.73
N ALA A 132 5.83 -25.98 7.41
CA ALA A 132 6.48 -27.13 6.78
C ALA A 132 8.00 -27.15 7.07
N TRP A 133 8.66 -26.00 6.91
CA TRP A 133 10.08 -25.86 7.21
C TRP A 133 10.37 -26.16 8.68
N ARG A 134 9.54 -25.67 9.62
CA ARG A 134 9.71 -25.93 11.06
C ARG A 134 9.59 -27.43 11.38
N GLN A 135 8.59 -28.13 10.84
CA GLN A 135 8.41 -29.57 11.06
C GLN A 135 9.60 -30.39 10.57
N GLU A 136 10.24 -29.97 9.48
CA GLU A 136 11.39 -30.67 8.91
C GLU A 136 12.72 -30.36 9.61
N ASN A 137 12.86 -29.15 10.17
CA ASN A 137 14.17 -28.61 10.59
C ASN A 137 14.30 -28.34 12.10
N VAL A 138 13.21 -28.45 12.87
CA VAL A 138 13.21 -28.18 14.32
C VAL A 138 12.69 -29.40 15.09
N THR A 139 13.54 -30.06 15.87
CA THR A 139 13.13 -31.04 16.89
C THR A 139 12.66 -30.32 18.15
N GLU A 140 11.40 -30.51 18.53
CA GLU A 140 10.88 -30.08 19.84
C GLU A 140 11.32 -31.09 20.91
N TYR A 141 11.94 -30.60 21.99
CA TYR A 141 12.41 -31.37 23.16
C TYR A 141 11.49 -31.16 24.36
#